data_AF-A0A537GB87-F1
#
_entry.id   AF-A0A537GB87-F1
#
_cell.length_a   1.000
_cell.length_b   1.000
_cell.length_c   1.000
_cell.angle_alpha   90.00
_cell.angle_beta   90.00
_cell.angle_gamma   90.00
#
_symmetry.space_group_name_H-M   'P 1'
#
loop_
_entity.id
_entity.type
_entity.pdbx_description
1 polymer ?
#
loop_
_entity_poly.entity_id
_entity_poly.type
_entity_poly.pdbx_seq_one_letter_code
_entity_poly.pdbx_strand_id
1 'polypeptide(L)'
;PVREISNAAQSGPAPGVIQGLAVGMESTGLFVIVIVGALIIAYVLGGGVDALKDPLASTSSPRAIALGIYGTATAAMGMLSVTPMILAMDGFGPITDNAAGIVEMSGMPKEQRDVADLMDSAGNTTKALTKGYGVASAALSSFLLFSAFLEVLAKHKGLLFASGQAVNLARPTVFVGGLIGAMLVFLFSSLAIRAVGKTAAEMIQEVRRQFREIPGIMAGTAKPDYARCVDISTRSALRNMIAPSLLVVLTPIIVGLVLGPEAIGALLMIGTVAGILLALFMNNGGGAMDNAKK
;
A
#
# COMPACT_ATOMS: atom_id res chain seq x y z
N PRO A 1 -2.27 4.66 -21.02
CA PRO A 1 -1.23 4.51 -19.98
C PRO A 1 -0.25 3.33 -20.21
N VAL A 2 -0.64 2.05 -20.10
CA VAL A 2 0.32 0.92 -20.20
C VAL A 2 1.03 0.85 -21.56
N ARG A 3 0.29 1.04 -22.67
CA ARG A 3 0.87 1.09 -24.02
C ARG A 3 1.87 2.25 -24.19
N GLU A 4 1.66 3.37 -23.49
CA GLU A 4 2.61 4.49 -23.53
C GLU A 4 3.94 4.13 -22.87
N ILE A 5 3.89 3.37 -21.76
CA ILE A 5 5.11 2.86 -21.09
C ILE A 5 5.87 1.91 -22.03
N SER A 6 5.15 0.99 -22.69
CA SER A 6 5.73 0.05 -23.66
C SER A 6 6.36 0.79 -24.85
N ASN A 7 5.66 1.78 -25.42
CA ASN A 7 6.18 2.60 -26.50
C ASN A 7 7.41 3.42 -26.07
N ALA A 8 7.40 4.01 -24.87
CA ALA A 8 8.55 4.73 -24.33
C ALA A 8 9.77 3.82 -24.16
N ALA A 9 9.57 2.57 -23.72
CA ALA A 9 10.63 1.60 -23.53
C ALA A 9 11.37 1.22 -24.83
N GLN A 10 10.80 1.48 -26.01
CA GLN A 10 11.49 1.29 -27.31
C GLN A 10 12.76 2.15 -27.43
N SER A 11 12.81 3.29 -26.73
CA SER A 11 13.98 4.18 -26.69
C SER A 11 14.97 3.81 -25.58
N GLY A 12 14.71 2.72 -24.84
CA GLY A 12 15.58 2.17 -23.79
C GLY A 12 14.89 2.02 -22.43
N PRO A 13 15.57 1.41 -21.44
CA PRO A 13 14.98 1.15 -20.12
C PRO A 13 14.63 2.42 -19.33
N ALA A 14 15.45 3.48 -19.46
CA ALA A 14 15.26 4.71 -18.69
C ALA A 14 13.95 5.44 -19.06
N PRO A 15 13.62 5.69 -20.34
CA PRO A 15 12.31 6.23 -20.74
C PRO A 15 11.12 5.40 -20.23
N GLY A 16 11.21 4.06 -20.26
CA GLY A 16 10.17 3.17 -19.73
C GLY A 16 9.94 3.38 -18.23
N VAL A 17 11.01 3.47 -17.44
CA VAL A 17 10.92 3.77 -16.00
C VAL A 17 10.35 5.16 -15.75
N ILE A 18 10.80 6.19 -16.49
CA ILE A 18 10.28 7.56 -16.34
C ILE A 18 8.77 7.59 -16.59
N GLN A 19 8.32 6.95 -17.67
CA GLN A 19 6.90 6.89 -18.00
C GLN A 19 6.11 6.09 -16.96
N GLY A 20 6.66 4.98 -16.46
CA GLY A 20 6.05 4.19 -15.40
C GLY A 20 5.87 4.98 -14.09
N LEU A 21 6.87 5.77 -13.70
CA LEU A 21 6.77 6.67 -12.54
C LEU A 21 5.70 7.74 -12.75
N ALA A 22 5.64 8.35 -13.94
CA ALA A 22 4.63 9.35 -14.27
C ALA A 22 3.20 8.78 -14.17
N VAL A 23 2.94 7.62 -14.78
CA VAL A 23 1.64 6.94 -14.71
C VAL A 23 1.30 6.57 -13.26
N GLY A 24 2.28 6.12 -12.47
CA GLY A 24 2.08 5.86 -11.05
C GLY A 24 1.61 7.11 -10.31
N MET A 25 2.25 8.26 -10.53
CA MET A 25 1.91 9.52 -9.86
C MET A 25 0.52 10.00 -10.27
N GLU A 26 0.22 9.97 -11.57
CA GLU A 26 -1.08 10.36 -12.13
C GLU A 26 -2.22 9.52 -11.56
N SER A 27 -2.00 8.21 -11.40
CA SER A 27 -3.01 7.28 -10.90
C SER A 27 -3.52 7.60 -9.49
N THR A 28 -2.75 8.35 -8.69
CA THR A 28 -3.17 8.77 -7.35
C THR A 28 -4.30 9.79 -7.39
N GLY A 29 -4.38 10.62 -8.44
CA GLY A 29 -5.31 11.76 -8.51
C GLY A 29 -6.77 11.34 -8.51
N LEU A 30 -7.18 10.54 -9.50
CA LEU A 30 -8.57 10.08 -9.60
C LEU A 30 -9.00 9.28 -8.36
N PHE A 31 -8.10 8.45 -7.85
CA PHE A 31 -8.38 7.61 -6.69
C PHE A 31 -8.67 8.43 -5.43
N VAL A 32 -7.85 9.45 -5.16
CA VAL A 32 -8.05 10.37 -4.03
C VAL A 32 -9.34 11.15 -4.20
N ILE A 33 -9.65 11.64 -5.41
CA ILE A 33 -10.91 12.35 -5.68
C ILE A 33 -12.12 11.46 -5.33
N VAL A 34 -12.09 10.19 -5.71
CA VAL A 34 -13.16 9.23 -5.39
C VAL A 34 -13.27 9.00 -3.87
N ILE A 35 -12.15 8.83 -3.16
CA ILE A 35 -12.17 8.67 -1.69
C ILE A 35 -12.73 9.92 -1.01
N VAL A 36 -12.28 11.12 -1.43
CA VAL A 36 -12.76 12.39 -0.88
C VAL A 36 -14.27 12.53 -1.11
N GLY A 37 -14.74 12.24 -2.33
CA GLY A 37 -16.16 12.22 -2.65
C GLY A 37 -16.95 11.24 -1.79
N ALA A 38 -16.46 10.00 -1.65
CA ALA A 38 -17.10 8.97 -0.83
C ALA A 38 -17.17 9.37 0.65
N LEU A 39 -16.09 9.94 1.21
CA LEU A 39 -16.06 10.42 2.58
C LEU A 39 -17.05 11.56 2.83
N ILE A 40 -17.06 12.58 1.95
CA ILE A 40 -17.97 13.72 2.08
C ILE A 40 -19.43 13.25 1.95
N ILE A 41 -19.74 12.43 0.95
CA ILE A 41 -21.09 11.91 0.73
C ILE A 41 -21.54 11.07 1.93
N ALA A 42 -20.70 10.15 2.42
CA ALA A 42 -21.02 9.33 3.58
C ALA A 42 -21.22 10.16 4.85
N TYR A 43 -20.39 11.18 5.06
CA TYR A 43 -20.50 12.09 6.20
C TYR A 43 -21.79 12.93 6.15
N VAL A 44 -22.14 13.44 4.97
CA VAL A 44 -23.38 14.19 4.71
C VAL A 44 -24.60 13.31 4.92
N LEU A 45 -24.64 12.12 4.32
CA LEU A 45 -25.76 11.17 4.45
C LEU A 45 -25.91 10.66 5.89
N GLY A 46 -24.81 10.61 6.64
CA GLY A 46 -24.83 10.34 8.07
C GLY A 46 -25.51 11.43 8.91
N GLY A 47 -25.80 12.61 8.36
CA GLY A 47 -26.39 13.73 9.09
C GLY A 47 -25.38 14.79 9.55
N GLY A 48 -24.14 14.75 9.05
CA GLY A 48 -23.08 15.71 9.36
C GLY A 48 -23.12 17.03 8.57
N VAL A 49 -24.22 17.32 7.85
CA VAL A 49 -24.34 18.48 6.95
C VAL A 49 -24.03 19.81 7.64
N ASP A 50 -24.51 19.98 8.87
CA ASP A 50 -24.33 21.24 9.61
C ASP A 50 -22.87 21.46 10.05
N ALA A 51 -22.07 20.39 10.15
CA ALA A 51 -20.64 20.49 10.45
C ALA A 51 -19.77 20.86 9.23
N LEU A 52 -20.30 20.74 8.01
CA LEU A 52 -19.58 21.11 6.77
C LEU A 52 -19.86 22.55 6.33
N LYS A 53 -21.00 23.14 6.73
CA LYS A 53 -21.42 24.48 6.31
C LYS A 53 -20.62 25.60 6.98
N ASP A 54 -20.16 25.38 8.21
CA ASP A 54 -19.31 26.32 8.91
C ASP A 54 -18.23 25.57 9.71
N PRO A 55 -17.03 25.35 9.12
CA PRO A 55 -15.93 24.64 9.76
C PRO A 55 -15.29 25.40 10.94
N LEU A 56 -15.57 26.70 11.07
CA LEU A 56 -14.95 27.62 12.03
C LEU A 56 -15.93 28.06 13.13
N ALA A 57 -17.24 27.98 12.89
CA ALA A 57 -18.21 28.19 13.95
C ALA A 57 -18.25 27.00 14.90
N SER A 58 -17.98 27.29 16.17
CA SER A 58 -18.10 26.38 17.32
C SER A 58 -19.52 25.80 17.56
N THR A 59 -20.45 25.96 16.62
CA THR A 59 -21.87 25.62 16.74
C THR A 59 -22.24 24.26 16.13
N SER A 60 -21.30 23.52 15.53
CA SER A 60 -21.58 22.17 15.05
C SER A 60 -21.95 21.27 16.24
N SER A 61 -23.19 20.79 16.29
CA SER A 61 -23.62 19.97 17.42
C SER A 61 -22.77 18.70 17.51
N PRO A 62 -22.34 18.28 18.72
CA PRO A 62 -21.50 17.08 18.90
C PRO A 62 -22.18 15.82 18.33
N ARG A 63 -23.52 15.82 18.38
CA ARG A 63 -24.36 14.79 17.80
C ARG A 63 -24.25 14.74 16.26
N ALA A 64 -24.24 15.88 15.58
CA ALA A 64 -24.08 15.92 14.11
C ALA A 64 -22.70 15.41 13.68
N ILE A 65 -21.63 15.75 14.41
CA ILE A 65 -20.29 15.24 14.14
C ILE A 65 -20.24 13.71 14.34
N ALA A 66 -20.80 13.22 15.45
CA ALA A 66 -20.84 11.79 15.74
C ALA A 66 -21.65 11.01 14.69
N LEU A 67 -22.79 11.54 14.26
CA LEU A 67 -23.63 10.96 13.21
C LEU A 67 -22.93 10.97 11.83
N GLY A 68 -22.20 12.03 11.50
CA GLY A 68 -21.37 12.08 10.29
C GLY A 68 -20.23 11.05 10.31
N ILE A 69 -19.51 10.92 11.43
CA ILE A 69 -18.48 9.89 11.62
C ILE A 69 -19.11 8.48 11.49
N TYR A 70 -20.28 8.26 12.10
CA TYR A 70 -21.02 7.02 11.96
C TYR A 70 -21.40 6.71 10.50
N GLY A 71 -21.78 7.73 9.72
CA GLY A 71 -22.00 7.61 8.28
C GLY A 71 -20.74 7.14 7.53
N THR A 72 -19.58 7.74 7.81
CA THR A 72 -18.30 7.32 7.22
C THR A 72 -17.89 5.90 7.64
N ALA A 73 -18.16 5.51 8.89
CA ALA A 73 -17.93 4.16 9.40
C ALA A 73 -18.81 3.12 8.69
N THR A 74 -20.10 3.45 8.51
CA THR A 74 -21.05 2.59 7.81
C THR A 74 -20.67 2.43 6.33
N ALA A 75 -20.20 3.50 5.68
CA ALA A 75 -19.69 3.44 4.31
C ALA A 75 -18.42 2.57 4.21
N ALA A 76 -17.51 2.65 5.19
CA ALA A 76 -16.33 1.78 5.26
C ALA A 76 -16.72 0.30 5.42
N MET A 77 -17.71 -0.01 6.28
CA MET A 77 -18.26 -1.35 6.41
C MET A 77 -18.94 -1.82 5.11
N GLY A 78 -19.68 -0.94 4.44
CA GLY A 78 -20.31 -1.20 3.15
C GLY A 78 -19.27 -1.52 2.07
N MET A 79 -18.18 -0.75 2.02
CA MET A 79 -17.03 -1.07 1.16
C MET A 79 -16.55 -2.49 1.46
N LEU A 80 -16.23 -2.80 2.72
CA LEU A 80 -15.73 -4.10 3.19
C LEU A 80 -16.71 -5.27 3.05
N SER A 81 -18.00 -5.05 2.77
CA SER A 81 -18.98 -6.13 2.64
C SER A 81 -18.68 -7.10 1.49
N VAL A 82 -17.98 -6.63 0.45
CA VAL A 82 -17.56 -7.44 -0.71
C VAL A 82 -16.17 -8.05 -0.54
N THR A 83 -15.56 -7.94 0.65
CA THR A 83 -14.21 -8.48 0.93
C THR A 83 -14.01 -9.94 0.49
N PRO A 84 -14.96 -10.88 0.67
CA PRO A 84 -14.79 -12.25 0.19
C PRO A 84 -14.55 -12.34 -1.33
N MET A 85 -15.24 -11.52 -2.11
CA MET A 85 -15.05 -11.45 -3.57
C MET A 85 -13.70 -10.82 -3.93
N ILE A 86 -13.30 -9.76 -3.21
CA ILE A 86 -11.98 -9.11 -3.39
C ILE A 86 -10.85 -10.10 -3.09
N LEU A 87 -10.93 -10.84 -2.00
CA LEU A 87 -9.92 -11.84 -1.64
C LEU A 87 -9.88 -13.01 -2.63
N ALA A 88 -11.02 -13.43 -3.18
CA ALA A 88 -11.05 -14.44 -4.24
C ALA A 88 -10.33 -13.95 -5.51
N MET A 89 -10.54 -12.70 -5.90
CA MET A 89 -9.84 -12.07 -7.04
C MET A 89 -8.36 -11.83 -6.77
N ASP A 90 -7.98 -11.57 -5.52
CA ASP A 90 -6.58 -11.40 -5.12
C ASP A 90 -5.84 -12.74 -5.15
N GLY A 91 -6.50 -13.80 -4.67
CA GLY A 91 -5.99 -15.17 -4.71
C GLY A 91 -5.90 -15.75 -6.13
N PHE A 92 -6.75 -15.29 -7.06
CA PHE A 92 -6.70 -15.71 -8.47
C PHE A 92 -5.33 -15.44 -9.11
N GLY A 93 -4.72 -14.26 -8.87
CA GLY A 93 -3.44 -13.89 -9.49
C GLY A 93 -2.29 -14.84 -9.15
N PRO A 94 -1.95 -15.07 -7.87
CA PRO A 94 -0.91 -16.03 -7.49
C PRO A 94 -1.20 -17.48 -7.93
N ILE A 95 -2.46 -17.88 -8.07
CA ILE A 95 -2.82 -19.20 -8.57
C ILE A 95 -2.46 -19.31 -10.06
N THR A 96 -2.81 -18.30 -10.87
CA THR A 96 -2.53 -18.31 -12.32
C THR A 96 -1.05 -18.13 -12.64
N ASP A 97 -0.31 -17.31 -11.87
CA ASP A 97 1.14 -17.17 -11.96
C ASP A 97 1.86 -18.51 -11.70
N ASN A 98 1.51 -19.20 -10.60
CA ASN A 98 2.06 -20.53 -10.30
C ASN A 98 1.68 -21.56 -11.37
N ALA A 99 0.45 -21.52 -11.89
CA ALA A 99 0.02 -22.40 -12.97
C ALA A 99 0.86 -22.18 -14.24
N ALA A 100 1.09 -20.92 -14.64
CA ALA A 100 1.96 -20.58 -15.77
C ALA A 100 3.40 -21.09 -15.57
N GLY A 101 3.94 -20.92 -14.35
CA GLY A 101 5.24 -21.47 -13.98
C GLY A 101 5.30 -23.00 -14.10
N ILE A 102 4.26 -23.72 -13.64
CA ILE A 102 4.19 -25.19 -13.73
C ILE A 102 4.08 -25.64 -15.19
N VAL A 103 3.26 -24.97 -16.01
CA VAL A 103 3.12 -25.25 -17.45
C VAL A 103 4.48 -25.14 -18.15
N GLU A 104 5.24 -24.08 -17.86
CA GLU A 104 6.57 -23.86 -18.41
C GLU A 104 7.57 -24.92 -17.94
N MET A 105 7.64 -25.18 -16.64
CA MET A 105 8.58 -26.14 -16.06
C MET A 105 8.28 -27.59 -16.47
N SER A 106 7.04 -27.89 -16.88
CA SER A 106 6.62 -29.23 -17.32
C SER A 106 6.84 -29.46 -18.82
N GLY A 107 7.28 -28.46 -19.58
CA GLY A 107 7.49 -28.58 -21.03
C GLY A 107 6.19 -28.81 -21.82
N MET A 108 5.07 -28.28 -21.33
CA MET A 108 3.78 -28.40 -22.02
C MET A 108 3.77 -27.64 -23.36
N PRO A 109 2.88 -28.01 -24.31
CA PRO A 109 2.80 -27.33 -25.59
C PRO A 109 2.44 -25.84 -25.47
N LYS A 110 2.79 -25.07 -26.50
CA LYS A 110 2.67 -23.61 -26.52
C LYS A 110 1.22 -23.13 -26.30
N GLU A 111 0.23 -23.88 -26.78
CA GLU A 111 -1.19 -23.52 -26.64
C GLU A 111 -1.62 -23.45 -25.16
N GLN A 112 -1.14 -24.37 -24.31
CA GLN A 112 -1.40 -24.32 -22.87
C GLN A 112 -0.69 -23.16 -22.20
N ARG A 113 0.52 -22.81 -22.68
CA ARG A 113 1.27 -21.66 -22.20
C ARG A 113 0.57 -20.34 -22.55
N ASP A 114 0.07 -20.20 -23.77
CA ASP A 114 -0.65 -19.01 -24.22
C ASP A 114 -1.93 -18.79 -23.36
N VAL A 115 -2.63 -19.88 -23.00
CA VAL A 115 -3.77 -19.81 -22.08
C VAL A 115 -3.35 -19.41 -20.67
N ALA A 116 -2.25 -19.98 -20.14
CA ALA A 116 -1.76 -19.66 -18.81
C ALA A 116 -1.26 -18.21 -18.71
N ASP A 117 -0.54 -17.71 -19.72
CA ASP A 117 -0.05 -16.33 -19.81
C ASP A 117 -1.20 -15.32 -19.91
N LEU A 118 -2.29 -15.66 -20.61
CA LEU A 118 -3.50 -14.85 -20.63
C LEU A 118 -4.13 -14.75 -19.23
N MET A 119 -4.19 -15.86 -18.50
CA MET A 119 -4.75 -15.91 -17.14
C MET A 119 -3.85 -15.19 -16.12
N ASP A 120 -2.53 -15.26 -16.25
CA ASP A 120 -1.56 -14.49 -15.45
C ASP A 120 -1.71 -12.98 -15.69
N SER A 121 -1.83 -12.55 -16.95
CA SER A 121 -2.07 -11.14 -17.29
C SER A 121 -3.38 -10.60 -16.68
N ALA A 122 -4.46 -11.39 -16.73
CA ALA A 122 -5.70 -11.07 -16.03
C ALA A 122 -5.48 -11.00 -14.50
N GLY A 123 -4.75 -11.96 -13.94
CA GLY A 123 -4.39 -12.03 -12.52
C GLY A 123 -3.58 -10.83 -12.01
N ASN A 124 -2.67 -10.28 -12.83
CA ASN A 124 -1.93 -9.07 -12.49
C ASN A 124 -2.85 -7.85 -12.39
N THR A 125 -3.86 -7.78 -13.26
CA THR A 125 -4.87 -6.71 -13.23
C THR A 125 -5.77 -6.84 -12.01
N THR A 126 -6.23 -8.05 -11.67
CA THR A 126 -7.04 -8.27 -10.46
C THR A 126 -6.24 -7.95 -9.20
N LYS A 127 -4.98 -8.39 -9.12
CA LYS A 127 -4.06 -8.10 -8.01
C LYS A 127 -3.81 -6.60 -7.81
N ALA A 128 -3.71 -5.83 -8.90
CA ALA A 128 -3.57 -4.37 -8.80
C ALA A 128 -4.85 -3.73 -8.24
N LEU A 129 -6.03 -4.17 -8.71
CA LEU A 129 -7.34 -3.72 -8.23
C LEU A 129 -7.56 -4.03 -6.76
N THR A 130 -7.28 -5.25 -6.32
CA THR A 130 -7.49 -5.74 -4.94
C THR A 130 -6.56 -5.02 -3.96
N LYS A 131 -5.30 -4.77 -4.35
CA LYS A 131 -4.37 -3.94 -3.57
C LYS A 131 -4.86 -2.49 -3.45
N GLY A 132 -5.34 -1.91 -4.54
CA GLY A 132 -5.94 -0.57 -4.53
C GLY A 132 -7.13 -0.51 -3.57
N TYR A 133 -8.04 -1.49 -3.65
CA TYR A 133 -9.16 -1.62 -2.73
C TYR A 133 -8.70 -1.76 -1.27
N GLY A 134 -7.66 -2.55 -1.01
CA GLY A 134 -7.06 -2.68 0.33
C GLY A 134 -6.53 -1.34 0.86
N VAL A 135 -5.87 -0.54 0.01
CA VAL A 135 -5.39 0.80 0.38
C VAL A 135 -6.55 1.77 0.68
N ALA A 136 -7.61 1.76 -0.12
CA ALA A 136 -8.80 2.58 0.18
C ALA A 136 -9.49 2.16 1.47
N SER A 137 -9.62 0.85 1.70
CA SER A 137 -10.20 0.33 2.95
C SER A 137 -9.34 0.73 4.16
N ALA A 138 -8.02 0.64 4.04
CA ALA A 138 -7.09 1.11 5.08
C ALA A 138 -7.22 2.62 5.33
N ALA A 139 -7.44 3.42 4.28
CA ALA A 139 -7.69 4.86 4.41
C ALA A 139 -8.93 5.17 5.27
N LEU A 140 -10.07 4.54 4.93
CA LEU A 140 -11.33 4.71 5.67
C LEU A 140 -11.21 4.18 7.10
N SER A 141 -10.60 3.01 7.27
CA SER A 141 -10.40 2.37 8.58
C SER A 141 -9.47 3.20 9.47
N SER A 142 -8.43 3.82 8.91
CA SER A 142 -7.53 4.69 9.67
C SER A 142 -8.24 5.93 10.21
N PHE A 143 -9.20 6.50 9.49
CA PHE A 143 -10.00 7.63 10.00
C PHE A 143 -10.86 7.22 11.20
N LEU A 144 -11.44 6.01 11.16
CA LEU A 144 -12.17 5.42 12.28
C LEU A 144 -11.25 5.15 13.48
N LEU A 145 -10.10 4.52 13.25
CA LEU A 145 -9.12 4.23 14.30
C LEU A 145 -8.58 5.51 14.93
N PHE A 146 -8.39 6.57 14.15
CA PHE A 146 -8.02 7.88 14.66
C PHE A 146 -9.13 8.48 15.54
N SER A 147 -10.39 8.38 15.11
CA SER A 147 -11.55 8.84 15.90
C SER A 147 -11.64 8.07 17.23
N ALA A 148 -11.45 6.75 17.20
CA ALA A 148 -11.39 5.90 18.39
C ALA A 148 -10.19 6.25 19.29
N PHE A 149 -9.03 6.56 18.71
CA PHE A 149 -7.85 7.02 19.46
C PHE A 149 -8.14 8.31 20.23
N LEU A 150 -8.79 9.29 19.60
CA LEU A 150 -9.19 10.53 20.27
C LEU A 150 -10.17 10.26 21.43
N GLU A 151 -11.11 9.33 21.25
CA GLU A 151 -12.05 8.92 22.31
C GLU A 151 -11.33 8.31 23.52
N VAL A 152 -10.39 7.40 23.29
CA VAL A 152 -9.58 6.78 24.35
C VAL A 152 -8.75 7.82 25.08
N LEU A 153 -8.17 8.77 24.34
CA LEU A 153 -7.39 9.87 24.90
C LEU A 153 -8.23 10.78 25.80
N ALA A 154 -9.46 11.10 25.37
CA ALA A 154 -10.41 11.88 26.15
C ALA A 154 -10.74 11.20 27.49
N LYS A 155 -11.05 9.89 27.45
CA LYS A 155 -11.33 9.08 28.66
C LYS A 155 -10.17 9.12 29.66
N HIS A 156 -8.93 8.97 29.20
CA HIS A 156 -7.77 8.88 30.09
C HIS A 156 -7.31 10.22 30.67
N LYS A 157 -7.43 11.32 29.92
CA LYS A 157 -7.01 12.64 30.43
C LYS A 157 -8.04 13.29 31.37
N GLY A 158 -9.20 12.67 31.60
CA GLY A 158 -10.30 13.30 32.34
C GLY A 158 -10.86 14.55 31.66
N LEU A 159 -10.34 14.89 30.48
CA LEU A 159 -10.96 15.83 29.58
C LEU A 159 -12.15 15.09 28.98
N LEU A 160 -13.34 15.36 29.54
CA LEU A 160 -14.53 15.40 28.71
C LEU A 160 -14.13 16.21 27.47
N PHE A 161 -13.88 15.52 26.37
CA PHE A 161 -13.94 16.10 25.04
C PHE A 161 -15.41 16.46 24.82
N ALA A 162 -15.85 17.49 25.53
CA ALA A 162 -16.91 18.34 25.09
C ALA A 162 -16.38 18.94 23.77
N SER A 163 -16.73 18.30 22.66
CA SER A 163 -17.17 19.06 21.50
C SER A 163 -16.12 20.06 20.97
N GLY A 164 -15.10 19.57 20.26
CA GLY A 164 -14.34 20.44 19.34
C GLY A 164 -12.87 20.73 19.63
N GLN A 165 -12.17 19.99 20.52
CA GLN A 165 -10.70 20.07 20.55
C GLN A 165 -10.08 19.29 19.37
N ALA A 166 -10.06 19.92 18.20
CA ALA A 166 -9.35 19.38 17.04
C ALA A 166 -7.86 19.15 17.34
N VAL A 167 -7.25 18.16 16.69
CA VAL A 167 -5.78 18.07 16.59
C VAL A 167 -5.29 19.35 15.91
N ASN A 168 -4.71 20.26 16.71
CA ASN A 168 -4.32 21.57 16.23
C ASN A 168 -2.95 21.51 15.56
N LEU A 169 -2.94 21.44 14.23
CA LEU A 169 -1.72 21.44 13.42
C LEU A 169 -0.89 22.73 13.55
N ALA A 170 -1.45 23.82 14.09
CA ALA A 170 -0.68 25.04 14.37
C ALA A 170 0.25 24.88 15.58
N ARG A 171 0.07 23.84 16.41
CA ARG A 171 1.00 23.54 17.51
C ARG A 171 2.28 22.90 16.95
N PRO A 172 3.47 23.43 17.25
CA PRO A 172 4.73 22.89 16.71
C PRO A 172 4.94 21.41 16.97
N THR A 173 4.63 20.91 18.18
CA THR A 173 4.77 19.48 18.52
C THR A 173 3.88 18.57 17.67
N VAL A 174 2.69 19.04 17.33
CA VAL A 174 1.71 18.31 16.51
C VAL A 174 2.15 18.30 15.05
N PHE A 175 2.57 19.45 14.52
CA PHE A 175 3.14 19.53 13.18
C PHE A 175 4.38 18.64 13.01
N VAL A 176 5.29 18.65 13.98
CA VAL A 176 6.47 17.77 14.02
C VAL A 176 6.06 16.30 14.03
N GLY A 177 5.08 15.91 14.85
CA GLY A 177 4.54 14.54 14.85
C GLY A 177 3.99 14.12 13.48
N GLY A 178 3.26 15.01 12.82
CA GLY A 178 2.78 14.83 11.46
C GLY A 178 3.90 14.63 10.43
N LEU A 179 4.93 15.47 10.47
CA LEU A 179 6.09 15.36 9.59
C LEU A 179 6.85 14.04 9.79
N ILE A 180 7.00 13.60 11.04
CA ILE A 180 7.57 12.28 11.38
C ILE A 180 6.70 11.16 10.78
N GLY A 181 5.37 11.29 10.84
CA GLY A 181 4.45 10.35 10.21
C GLY A 181 4.63 10.23 8.70
N ALA A 182 4.72 11.35 7.99
CA ALA A 182 5.01 11.36 6.55
C ALA A 182 6.39 10.74 6.26
N MET A 183 7.42 11.15 7.00
CA MET A 183 8.78 10.63 6.86
C MET A 183 8.84 9.11 7.06
N LEU A 184 8.10 8.58 8.04
CA LEU A 184 8.08 7.15 8.36
C LEU A 184 7.68 6.29 7.16
N VAL A 185 6.71 6.75 6.38
CA VAL A 185 6.26 6.07 5.15
C VAL A 185 7.40 5.95 4.14
N PHE A 186 8.11 7.05 3.86
CA PHE A 186 9.22 7.05 2.91
C PHE A 186 10.42 6.25 3.41
N LEU A 187 10.72 6.35 4.70
CA LEU A 187 11.83 5.63 5.30
C LEU A 187 11.57 4.11 5.31
N PHE A 188 10.35 3.69 5.66
CA PHE A 188 9.92 2.30 5.57
C PHE A 188 10.09 1.76 4.15
N SER A 189 9.56 2.49 3.16
CA SER A 189 9.66 2.10 1.75
C SER A 189 11.12 2.00 1.29
N SER A 190 11.98 2.94 1.68
CA SER A 190 13.41 2.89 1.35
C SER A 190 14.10 1.65 1.91
N LEU A 191 13.84 1.32 3.18
CA LEU A 191 14.41 0.13 3.82
C LEU A 191 13.94 -1.16 3.11
N ALA A 192 12.65 -1.25 2.79
CA ALA A 192 12.09 -2.39 2.06
C ALA A 192 12.70 -2.54 0.66
N ILE A 193 12.80 -1.44 -0.11
CA ILE A 193 13.39 -1.45 -1.46
C ILE A 193 14.87 -1.84 -1.41
N ARG A 194 15.65 -1.28 -0.47
CA ARG A 194 17.07 -1.62 -0.29
C ARG A 194 17.26 -3.10 0.06
N ALA A 195 16.41 -3.64 0.92
CA ALA A 195 16.42 -5.05 1.29
C ALA A 195 16.20 -5.96 0.08
N VAL A 196 15.19 -5.66 -0.75
CA VAL A 196 14.92 -6.41 -1.98
C VAL A 196 16.08 -6.27 -2.97
N GLY A 197 16.59 -5.05 -3.19
CA GLY A 197 17.70 -4.81 -4.12
C GLY A 197 18.98 -5.57 -3.77
N LYS A 198 19.34 -5.60 -2.49
CA LYS A 198 20.49 -6.39 -2.01
C LYS A 198 20.28 -7.89 -2.24
N THR A 199 19.11 -8.40 -1.87
CA THR A 199 18.76 -9.83 -2.03
C THR A 199 18.73 -10.24 -3.50
N ALA A 200 18.20 -9.38 -4.37
CA ALA A 200 18.16 -9.62 -5.81
C ALA A 200 19.57 -9.68 -6.41
N ALA A 201 20.48 -8.80 -5.98
CA ALA A 201 21.87 -8.85 -6.41
C ALA A 201 22.56 -10.16 -5.99
N GLU A 202 22.35 -10.61 -4.75
CA GLU A 202 22.86 -11.91 -4.26
C GLU A 202 22.28 -13.08 -5.07
N MET A 203 20.97 -13.07 -5.34
CA MET A 203 20.29 -14.08 -6.17
C MET A 203 20.87 -14.13 -7.60
N ILE A 204 21.08 -12.97 -8.23
CA ILE A 204 21.64 -12.88 -9.59
C ILE A 204 23.05 -13.47 -9.63
N GLN A 205 23.89 -13.19 -8.64
CA GLN A 205 25.24 -13.75 -8.57
C GLN A 205 25.22 -15.26 -8.38
N GLU A 206 24.30 -15.80 -7.56
CA GLU A 206 24.16 -17.24 -7.39
C GLU A 206 23.68 -17.93 -8.67
N VAL A 207 22.67 -17.39 -9.36
CA VAL A 207 22.20 -17.95 -10.64
C VAL A 207 23.33 -17.93 -11.69
N ARG A 208 24.09 -16.82 -11.77
CA ARG A 208 25.26 -16.73 -12.66
C ARG A 208 26.35 -17.74 -12.30
N ARG A 209 26.59 -17.96 -11.00
CA ARG A 209 27.53 -18.96 -10.50
C ARG A 209 27.11 -20.36 -10.96
N GLN A 210 25.85 -20.73 -10.76
CA GLN A 210 25.32 -22.03 -11.20
C GLN A 210 25.47 -22.24 -12.72
N PHE A 211 25.14 -21.24 -13.54
CA PHE A 211 25.33 -21.33 -15.00
C PHE A 211 26.79 -21.48 -15.42
N ARG A 212 27.73 -20.89 -14.68
CA ARG A 212 29.17 -20.97 -14.99
C ARG A 212 29.80 -22.27 -14.50
N GLU A 213 29.42 -22.74 -13.31
CA GLU A 213 30.14 -23.78 -12.57
C GLU A 213 29.50 -25.17 -12.68
N ILE A 214 28.22 -25.28 -13.06
CA ILE A 214 27.53 -26.56 -13.19
C ILE A 214 27.33 -26.87 -14.68
N PRO A 215 28.15 -27.78 -15.26
CA PRO A 215 28.02 -28.15 -16.68
C PRO A 215 26.66 -28.79 -16.95
N GLY A 216 26.06 -28.45 -18.09
CA GLY A 216 24.80 -29.04 -18.54
C GLY A 216 23.53 -28.31 -18.12
N ILE A 217 23.59 -27.30 -17.23
CA ILE A 217 22.38 -26.50 -16.89
C ILE A 217 21.83 -25.78 -18.12
N MET A 218 22.67 -25.04 -18.84
CA MET A 218 22.25 -24.31 -20.04
C MET A 218 21.83 -25.23 -21.20
N ALA A 219 22.30 -26.50 -21.18
CA ALA A 219 21.90 -27.52 -22.13
C ALA A 219 20.64 -28.29 -21.70
N GLY A 220 20.10 -28.02 -20.51
CA GLY A 220 18.94 -28.72 -19.94
C GLY A 220 19.23 -30.15 -19.48
N THR A 221 20.49 -30.59 -19.43
CA THR A 221 20.88 -31.95 -19.07
C THR A 221 21.25 -32.12 -17.60
N ALA A 222 21.51 -31.02 -16.88
CA ALA A 222 21.74 -31.01 -15.43
C ALA A 222 20.67 -30.19 -14.70
N LYS A 223 20.34 -30.61 -13.48
CA LYS A 223 19.37 -29.90 -12.63
C LYS A 223 20.05 -28.74 -11.89
N PRO A 224 19.44 -27.54 -11.85
CA PRO A 224 19.88 -26.44 -10.99
C PRO A 224 19.75 -26.75 -9.50
N ASP A 225 20.51 -26.04 -8.67
CA ASP A 225 20.36 -26.07 -7.22
C ASP A 225 19.32 -25.01 -6.79
N TYR A 226 18.06 -25.45 -6.73
CA TYR A 226 16.94 -24.62 -6.27
C TYR A 226 17.01 -24.30 -4.79
N ALA A 227 17.52 -25.22 -3.96
CA ALA A 227 17.56 -25.07 -2.51
C ALA A 227 18.43 -23.89 -2.11
N ARG A 228 19.54 -23.67 -2.84
CA ARG A 228 20.42 -22.53 -2.60
C ARG A 228 19.74 -21.20 -2.84
N CYS A 229 18.98 -21.07 -3.93
CA CYS A 229 18.20 -19.87 -4.22
C CYS A 229 17.15 -19.61 -3.12
N VAL A 230 16.45 -20.65 -2.67
CA VAL A 230 15.46 -20.54 -1.58
C VAL A 230 16.10 -20.12 -0.25
N ASP A 231 17.28 -20.65 0.09
CA ASP A 231 18.00 -20.29 1.32
C ASP A 231 18.41 -18.80 1.31
N ILE A 232 18.88 -18.28 0.17
CA ILE A 232 19.25 -16.87 0.01
C ILE A 232 18.04 -15.96 0.26
N SER A 233 16.92 -16.22 -0.42
CA SER A 233 15.72 -15.39 -0.26
C SER A 233 15.15 -15.48 1.16
N THR A 234 15.13 -16.67 1.75
CA THR A 234 14.61 -16.92 3.10
C THR A 234 15.43 -16.19 4.17
N ARG A 235 16.75 -16.41 4.22
CA ARG A 235 17.61 -15.76 5.22
C ARG A 235 17.59 -14.25 5.09
N SER A 236 17.62 -13.75 3.85
CA SER A 236 17.60 -12.32 3.60
C SER A 236 16.27 -11.70 4.00
N ALA A 237 15.13 -12.32 3.68
CA ALA A 237 13.82 -11.84 4.09
C ALA A 237 13.68 -11.78 5.62
N LEU A 238 14.07 -12.85 6.33
CA LEU A 238 14.02 -12.91 7.79
C LEU A 238 14.86 -11.82 8.46
N ARG A 239 16.07 -11.58 7.96
CA ARG A 239 16.96 -10.57 8.53
C ARG A 239 16.50 -9.15 8.22
N ASN A 240 16.09 -8.90 6.98
CA ASN A 240 15.82 -7.53 6.53
C ASN A 240 14.41 -7.03 6.90
N MET A 241 13.48 -7.89 7.32
CA MET A 241 12.17 -7.43 7.81
C MET A 241 12.25 -6.74 9.17
N ILE A 242 13.27 -7.03 9.99
CA ILE A 242 13.37 -6.58 11.38
C ILE A 242 13.40 -5.04 11.47
N ALA A 243 14.28 -4.39 10.70
CA ALA A 243 14.46 -2.94 10.79
C ALA A 243 13.20 -2.14 10.36
N PRO A 244 12.55 -2.42 9.21
CA PRO A 244 11.27 -1.81 8.86
C PRO A 244 10.19 -2.04 9.93
N SER A 245 10.07 -3.26 10.48
CA SER A 245 9.08 -3.55 11.51
C SER A 245 9.32 -2.77 12.80
N LEU A 246 10.57 -2.73 13.29
CA LEU A 246 10.93 -1.95 14.47
C LEU A 246 10.67 -0.46 14.26
N LEU A 247 10.94 0.08 13.07
CA LEU A 247 10.66 1.48 12.75
C LEU A 247 9.16 1.79 12.91
N VAL A 248 8.27 0.97 12.37
CA VAL A 248 6.81 1.20 12.45
C VAL A 248 6.30 1.05 13.89
N VAL A 249 6.82 0.09 14.66
CA VAL A 249 6.35 -0.17 16.03
C VAL A 249 6.88 0.87 17.03
N LEU A 250 8.17 1.22 16.95
CA LEU A 250 8.80 2.10 17.93
C LEU A 250 8.48 3.57 17.72
N THR A 251 8.25 4.02 16.48
CA THR A 251 8.06 5.45 16.21
C THR A 251 6.83 6.04 16.92
N PRO A 252 5.63 5.44 16.87
CA PRO A 252 4.48 5.95 17.60
C PRO A 252 4.69 5.99 19.12
N ILE A 253 5.43 5.01 19.68
CA ILE A 253 5.76 4.95 21.10
C ILE A 253 6.69 6.11 21.47
N ILE A 254 7.78 6.30 20.73
CA ILE A 254 8.75 7.37 20.97
C ILE A 254 8.10 8.74 20.82
N VAL A 255 7.33 8.95 19.75
CA VAL A 255 6.60 10.21 19.51
C VAL A 255 5.60 10.47 20.63
N GLY A 256 4.89 9.44 21.09
CA GLY A 256 3.94 9.57 22.19
C GLY A 256 4.58 9.96 23.52
N LEU A 257 5.73 9.36 23.84
CA LEU A 257 6.45 9.64 25.09
C LEU A 257 7.13 11.01 25.07
N VAL A 258 7.65 11.46 23.91
CA VAL A 258 8.46 12.69 23.80
C VAL A 258 7.61 13.91 23.44
N LEU A 259 6.70 13.78 22.47
CA LEU A 259 5.92 14.91 21.91
C LEU A 259 4.47 14.92 22.39
N GLY A 260 4.03 13.84 23.04
CA GLY A 260 2.71 13.72 23.61
C GLY A 260 1.65 13.16 22.65
N PRO A 261 0.43 12.93 23.16
CA PRO A 261 -0.60 12.17 22.46
C PRO A 261 -1.23 12.92 21.28
N GLU A 262 -1.28 14.25 21.30
CA GLU A 262 -1.77 15.03 20.15
C GLU A 262 -0.83 14.87 18.94
N ALA A 263 0.48 14.76 19.18
CA ALA A 263 1.48 14.52 18.13
C ALA A 263 1.33 13.12 17.52
N ILE A 264 0.95 12.10 18.31
CA ILE A 264 0.59 10.78 17.78
C ILE A 264 -0.63 10.91 16.85
N GLY A 265 -1.64 11.69 17.26
CA GLY A 265 -2.82 11.92 16.43
C GLY A 265 -2.46 12.48 15.05
N ALA A 266 -1.58 13.49 14.99
CA ALA A 266 -1.07 14.02 13.72
C ALA A 266 -0.19 13.03 12.96
N LEU A 267 0.66 12.26 13.65
CA LEU A 267 1.47 11.21 13.04
C LEU A 267 0.60 10.18 12.33
N LEU A 268 -0.48 9.71 12.97
CA LEU A 268 -1.42 8.75 12.40
C LEU A 268 -2.11 9.34 11.18
N MET A 269 -2.66 10.55 11.29
CA MET A 269 -3.40 11.16 10.19
C MET A 269 -2.52 11.48 8.98
N ILE A 270 -1.42 12.22 9.18
CA ILE A 270 -0.54 12.64 8.09
C ILE A 270 0.25 11.44 7.53
N GLY A 271 0.69 10.53 8.40
CA GLY A 271 1.34 9.29 8.00
C GLY A 271 0.41 8.43 7.13
N THR A 272 -0.85 8.26 7.50
CA THR A 272 -1.83 7.55 6.68
C THR A 272 -2.03 8.23 5.33
N VAL A 273 -2.21 9.56 5.28
CA VAL A 273 -2.40 10.29 4.01
C VAL A 273 -1.19 10.10 3.08
N ALA A 274 0.03 10.27 3.60
CA ALA A 274 1.25 10.04 2.84
C ALA A 274 1.37 8.56 2.40
N GLY A 275 0.99 7.63 3.29
CA GLY A 275 0.98 6.20 3.07
C GLY A 275 0.08 5.78 1.92
N ILE A 276 -1.15 6.29 1.88
CA ILE A 276 -2.12 6.02 0.81
C ILE A 276 -1.56 6.46 -0.53
N LEU A 277 -1.05 7.70 -0.62
CA LEU A 277 -0.51 8.25 -1.86
C LEU A 277 0.68 7.44 -2.35
N LEU A 278 1.64 7.14 -1.47
CA LEU A 278 2.83 6.37 -1.85
C LEU A 278 2.47 4.92 -2.20
N ALA A 279 1.56 4.28 -1.47
CA ALA A 279 1.12 2.92 -1.74
C ALA A 279 0.44 2.81 -3.11
N LEU A 280 -0.45 3.74 -3.47
CA LEU A 280 -1.10 3.78 -4.78
C LEU A 280 -0.10 4.02 -5.90
N PHE A 281 0.80 5.00 -5.70
CA PHE A 281 1.89 5.28 -6.63
C PHE A 281 2.73 4.04 -6.93
N MET A 282 3.20 3.34 -5.89
CA MET A 282 4.04 2.14 -6.03
C MET A 282 3.26 0.96 -6.62
N ASN A 283 2.01 0.76 -6.19
CA ASN A 283 1.17 -0.33 -6.66
C ASN A 283 0.86 -0.21 -8.15
N ASN A 284 0.34 0.95 -8.57
CA ASN A 284 -0.11 1.17 -9.93
C ASN A 284 1.07 1.40 -10.88
N GLY A 285 2.11 2.13 -10.45
CA GLY A 285 3.33 2.30 -11.24
C GLY A 285 4.02 0.95 -11.49
N GLY A 286 4.16 0.13 -10.45
CA GLY A 286 4.70 -1.23 -10.55
C GLY A 286 3.87 -2.14 -11.45
N GLY A 287 2.55 -2.20 -11.22
CA GLY A 287 1.64 -3.02 -12.04
C GLY A 287 1.58 -2.58 -13.50
N ALA A 288 1.63 -1.28 -13.77
CA ALA A 288 1.65 -0.75 -15.13
C ALA A 288 2.94 -1.11 -15.88
N MET A 289 4.09 -1.06 -15.20
CA MET A 289 5.37 -1.50 -15.78
C MET A 289 5.40 -3.02 -16.02
N ASP A 290 4.81 -3.82 -15.13
CA ASP A 290 4.74 -5.28 -15.33
C ASP A 290 3.84 -5.66 -16.51
N ASN A 291 2.68 -5.01 -16.63
CA ASN A 291 1.79 -5.20 -17.78
C ASN A 291 2.36 -4.63 -19.09
N ALA A 292 3.27 -3.65 -19.04
CA ALA A 292 3.93 -3.13 -20.23
C ALA A 292 5.01 -4.08 -20.78
N LYS A 293 5.51 -4.99 -19.94
CA LYS A 293 6.48 -6.04 -20.29
C LYS A 293 5.82 -7.23 -20.99
N LYS A 294 4.57 -7.54 -20.62
CA LYS A 294 3.76 -8.60 -21.20
C LYS A 294 3.23 -8.19 -22.57
#